data_AF-A0A1N6E2F6-F1
#
_entry.id   AF-A0A1N6E2F6-F1
#
_cell.length_a   1.000
_cell.length_b   1.000
_cell.length_c   1.000
_cell.angle_alpha   90.00
_cell.angle_beta   90.00
_cell.angle_gamma   90.00
#
_symmetry.space_group_name_H-M   'P 1'
#
loop_
_entity.id
_entity.type
_entity.pdbx_description
1 polymer ?
#
loop_
_entity_poly.entity_id
_entity_poly.type
_entity_poly.pdbx_seq_one_letter_code
_entity_poly.pdbx_strand_id
1 'polypeptide(L)'
;MTREEIGWLYDTVVSIPGMELKLKLTTQPSRKLVLILSQIIDQAVARKKGEGTDLLSFLPEEAEALKELSKEFLEKAELTGLAQKLKGLPGQK
;
A
#
# COMPACT_ATOMS: atom_id res chain seq x y z
N MET A 1 -10.84 -4.76 -21.26
CA MET A 1 -11.45 -5.21 -20.01
C MET A 1 -12.19 -4.03 -19.39
N THR A 2 -13.43 -4.23 -18.97
CA THR A 2 -14.23 -3.21 -18.27
C THR A 2 -13.83 -3.16 -16.79
N ARG A 3 -14.18 -2.07 -16.10
CA ARG A 3 -13.97 -1.93 -14.65
C ARG A 3 -14.64 -3.05 -13.86
N GLU A 4 -15.79 -3.52 -14.33
CA GLU A 4 -16.58 -4.60 -13.74
C GLU A 4 -15.87 -5.95 -13.91
N GLU A 5 -15.31 -6.23 -15.08
CA GLU A 5 -14.52 -7.45 -15.34
C GLU A 5 -13.26 -7.52 -14.46
N ILE A 6 -12.60 -6.37 -14.23
CA ILE A 6 -11.42 -6.28 -13.36
C ILE A 6 -11.81 -6.46 -11.89
N GLY A 7 -12.89 -5.83 -11.44
CA GLY A 7 -13.41 -6.01 -10.08
C GLY A 7 -13.76 -7.47 -9.79
N TRP A 8 -14.50 -8.12 -10.71
CA TRP A 8 -14.88 -9.52 -10.57
C TRP A 8 -13.67 -10.47 -10.54
N LEU A 9 -12.65 -10.19 -11.35
CA LEU A 9 -11.40 -10.96 -11.32
C LEU A 9 -10.72 -10.88 -9.95
N TYR A 10 -10.61 -9.67 -9.38
CA TYR A 10 -9.98 -9.50 -8.08
C TYR A 10 -10.79 -10.12 -6.94
N ASP A 11 -12.12 -9.94 -6.93
CA ASP A 11 -12.99 -10.58 -5.97
C ASP A 11 -12.86 -12.11 -6.03
N THR A 12 -12.76 -12.67 -7.24
CA THR A 12 -12.57 -14.11 -7.43
C THR A 12 -11.22 -14.59 -6.91
N VAL A 13 -10.13 -13.85 -7.19
CA VAL A 13 -8.78 -14.21 -6.72
C VAL A 13 -8.68 -14.13 -5.20
N VAL A 14 -9.22 -13.08 -4.58
CA VAL A 14 -9.18 -12.90 -3.12
C VAL A 14 -10.13 -13.86 -2.41
N SER A 15 -11.17 -14.37 -3.09
CA SER A 15 -12.07 -15.42 -2.58
C SER A 15 -11.50 -16.84 -2.67
N ILE A 16 -10.27 -17.03 -3.17
CA ILE A 16 -9.62 -18.34 -3.17
C ILE A 16 -9.38 -18.76 -1.71
N PRO A 17 -9.82 -19.97 -1.29
CA PRO A 17 -9.57 -20.46 0.05
C PRO A 17 -8.09 -20.40 0.42
N GLY A 18 -7.76 -19.79 1.55
CA GLY A 18 -6.40 -19.66 2.04
C GLY A 18 -5.73 -18.31 1.76
N MET A 19 -6.38 -17.38 1.06
CA MET A 19 -5.89 -16.01 0.87
C MET A 19 -5.87 -15.19 2.17
N GLU A 20 -6.64 -15.61 3.17
CA GLU A 20 -6.66 -15.08 4.52
C GLU A 20 -5.54 -15.62 5.44
N LEU A 21 -4.77 -16.62 4.98
CA LEU A 21 -3.72 -17.25 5.78
C LEU A 21 -2.59 -16.27 6.06
N LYS A 22 -2.28 -16.08 7.35
CA LYS A 22 -1.18 -15.23 7.78
C LYS A 22 0.16 -15.95 7.59
N LEU A 23 1.08 -15.30 6.89
CA LEU A 23 2.44 -15.78 6.66
C LEU A 23 3.45 -14.95 7.45
N LYS A 24 4.48 -15.60 8.01
CA LYS A 24 5.61 -14.89 8.63
C LYS A 24 6.56 -14.39 7.56
N LEU A 25 6.60 -13.08 7.34
CA LEU A 25 7.54 -12.44 6.44
C LEU A 25 8.82 -12.04 7.19
N THR A 26 9.96 -12.52 6.73
CA THR A 26 11.29 -12.10 7.22
C THR A 26 11.97 -11.29 6.13
N THR A 27 12.17 -10.00 6.36
CA THR A 27 12.80 -9.08 5.40
C THR A 27 13.87 -8.23 6.09
N GLN A 28 14.92 -7.85 5.36
CA GLN A 28 15.97 -6.95 5.83
C GLN A 28 16.16 -5.79 4.84
N PRO A 29 15.13 -4.96 4.62
CA PRO A 29 15.25 -3.84 3.69
C PRO A 29 16.21 -2.78 4.24
N SER A 30 16.94 -2.11 3.34
CA SER A 30 17.69 -0.91 3.72
C SER A 30 16.74 0.23 4.11
N ARG A 31 17.22 1.17 4.94
CA ARG A 31 16.48 2.41 5.29
C ARG A 31 15.98 3.16 4.05
N LYS A 32 16.77 3.19 2.97
CA LYS A 32 16.40 3.80 1.69
C LYS A 32 15.20 3.10 1.06
N LEU A 33 15.20 1.76 1.04
CA LEU A 33 14.11 0.99 0.47
C LEU A 33 12.82 1.15 1.28
N VAL A 34 12.91 1.14 2.61
CA VAL A 34 11.76 1.41 3.50
C VAL A 34 11.14 2.77 3.19
N LEU A 35 11.97 3.81 3.05
CA LEU A 35 11.49 5.16 2.77
C LEU A 35 10.78 5.25 1.42
N ILE A 36 11.39 4.71 0.36
CA ILE A 36 10.81 4.72 -0.99
C ILE A 36 9.51 3.90 -1.01
N LEU A 37 9.50 2.73 -0.39
CA LEU A 37 8.31 1.88 -0.31
C LEU A 37 7.15 2.61 0.37
N SER A 38 7.43 3.33 1.46
CA SER A 38 6.40 4.08 2.16
C SER A 38 5.75 5.17 1.30
N GLN A 39 6.55 5.86 0.47
CA GLN A 39 6.06 6.87 -0.46
C GLN A 39 5.21 6.27 -1.59
N ILE A 40 5.64 5.13 -2.14
CA ILE A 40 4.89 4.41 -3.18
C ILE A 40 3.52 3.99 -2.64
N ILE A 41 3.47 3.42 -1.43
CA ILE A 41 2.22 3.00 -0.79
C ILE A 41 1.32 4.22 -0.54
N ASP A 42 1.86 5.31 0.01
CA ASP A 42 1.09 6.53 0.24
C ASP A 42 0.48 7.08 -1.06
N GLN A 43 1.24 7.11 -2.16
CA GLN A 43 0.76 7.55 -3.46
C GLN A 43 -0.29 6.61 -4.05
N ALA A 44 -0.08 5.30 -3.94
CA ALA A 44 -1.01 4.29 -4.44
C ALA A 44 -2.36 4.35 -3.71
N VAL A 45 -2.36 4.59 -2.40
CA VAL A 45 -3.59 4.67 -1.60
C VAL A 45 -4.23 6.07 -1.64
N ALA A 46 -3.46 7.13 -1.89
CA ALA A 46 -3.99 8.49 -2.02
C ALA A 46 -4.86 8.69 -3.29
N ARG A 47 -4.71 7.83 -4.31
CA ARG A 47 -5.58 7.81 -5.48
C ARG A 47 -7.00 7.40 -5.03
N LYS A 48 -7.88 8.41 -4.93
CA LYS A 48 -9.19 8.33 -4.28
C LYS A 48 -10.06 7.15 -4.75
N LYS A 49 -10.80 6.58 -3.78
CA LYS A 49 -12.01 5.78 -3.99
C LYS A 49 -12.90 6.43 -5.07
N GLY A 50 -13.23 5.66 -6.11
CA GLY A 50 -14.30 6.01 -7.05
C GLY A 50 -13.87 6.25 -8.50
N GLU A 51 -12.65 6.75 -8.76
CA GLU A 51 -12.27 7.24 -10.10
C GLU A 51 -11.13 6.46 -10.79
N GLY A 52 -10.46 5.54 -10.10
CA GLY A 52 -9.36 4.74 -10.67
C GLY A 52 -9.78 3.33 -11.12
N THR A 53 -9.08 2.79 -12.12
CA THR A 53 -9.04 1.35 -12.45
C THR A 53 -7.94 0.61 -11.66
N ASP A 54 -7.36 1.27 -10.67
CA ASP A 54 -6.22 0.78 -9.92
C ASP A 54 -6.65 -0.29 -8.90
N LEU A 55 -5.83 -1.33 -8.71
CA LEU A 55 -6.08 -2.49 -7.84
C LEU A 55 -6.65 -2.13 -6.46
N LEU A 56 -6.03 -1.18 -5.77
CA LEU A 56 -6.38 -0.80 -4.39
C LEU A 56 -7.75 -0.12 -4.28
N SER A 57 -8.33 0.32 -5.40
CA SER A 57 -9.70 0.84 -5.42
C SER A 57 -10.77 -0.25 -5.27
N PHE A 58 -10.42 -1.49 -5.63
CA PHE A 58 -11.26 -2.68 -5.47
C PHE A 58 -10.98 -3.41 -4.14
N LEU A 59 -9.83 -3.15 -3.52
CA LEU A 59 -9.34 -3.83 -2.30
C LEU A 59 -9.10 -2.82 -1.15
N PRO A 60 -10.18 -2.22 -0.59
CA PRO A 60 -10.06 -1.12 0.37
C PRO A 60 -9.48 -1.55 1.71
N GLU A 61 -9.68 -2.81 2.13
CA GLU A 61 -9.16 -3.32 3.41
C GLU A 61 -7.65 -3.55 3.32
N GLU A 62 -7.20 -4.16 2.22
CA GLU A 62 -5.79 -4.39 1.92
C GLU A 62 -5.03 -3.07 1.75
N ALA A 63 -5.67 -2.06 1.17
CA ALA A 63 -5.11 -0.72 1.04
C ALA A 63 -4.81 -0.07 2.40
N GLU A 64 -5.70 -0.22 3.39
CA GLU A 64 -5.45 0.25 4.76
C GLU A 64 -4.41 -0.62 5.48
N ALA A 65 -4.45 -1.95 5.31
CA ALA A 65 -3.43 -2.84 5.86
C ALA A 65 -2.02 -2.51 5.32
N LEU A 66 -1.89 -2.15 4.04
CA LEU A 66 -0.64 -1.70 3.44
C LEU A 66 -0.13 -0.38 4.04
N LYS A 67 -1.03 0.56 4.35
CA LYS A 67 -0.68 1.80 5.06
C LYS A 67 -0.16 1.51 6.46
N GLU A 68 -0.79 0.60 7.20
CA GLU A 68 -0.34 0.20 8.53
C GLU A 68 1.04 -0.46 8.47
N LEU A 69 1.25 -1.40 7.55
CA LEU A 69 2.54 -2.05 7.33
C LEU A 69 3.65 -1.04 6.99
N SER A 70 3.33 -0.05 6.14
CA SER A 70 4.24 1.05 5.81
C SER A 70 4.66 1.86 7.04
N LYS A 71 3.71 2.18 7.93
CA LYS A 71 4.00 2.88 9.20
C LYS A 71 4.91 2.04 10.10
N GLU A 72 4.62 0.76 10.26
CA GLU A 72 5.46 -0.13 11.06
C GLU A 72 6.90 -0.20 10.55
N PHE A 73 7.10 -0.27 9.23
CA PHE A 73 8.44 -0.30 8.66
C PHE A 73 9.18 1.03 8.89
N LEU A 74 8.50 2.16 8.77
CA LEU A 74 9.08 3.47 9.07
C LEU A 74 9.47 3.60 10.55
N GLU A 75 8.64 3.10 11.47
CA GLU A 75 8.93 3.08 12.90
C GLU A 75 10.15 2.19 13.20
N LYS A 76 10.16 0.95 12.68
CA LYS A 76 11.29 0.02 12.84
C LYS A 76 12.60 0.54 12.25
N ALA A 77 12.53 1.35 11.20
CA ALA A 77 13.70 1.96 10.56
C ALA A 77 14.10 3.33 11.16
N GLU A 78 13.33 3.82 12.14
CA GLU A 78 13.48 5.16 12.74
C GLU A 78 13.45 6.27 11.69
N LEU A 79 12.51 6.17 10.74
CA LEU A 79 12.37 7.09 9.61
C LEU A 79 11.08 7.90 9.62
N THR A 80 10.17 7.68 10.58
CA THR A 80 8.87 8.35 10.65
C THR A 80 8.99 9.87 10.55
N GLY A 81 9.91 10.48 11.31
CA GLY A 81 10.14 11.92 11.25
C GLY A 81 10.69 12.42 9.92
N LEU A 82 11.56 11.63 9.25
CA LEU A 82 12.07 11.98 7.93
C LEU A 82 10.96 11.87 6.87
N ALA A 83 10.18 10.80 6.89
CA ALA A 83 9.06 10.60 5.98
C ALA A 83 8.03 11.74 6.05
N GLN A 84 7.71 12.21 7.27
CA GLN A 84 6.82 13.36 7.47
C GLN A 84 7.39 14.66 6.89
N LYS A 85 8.68 14.94 7.08
CA LYS A 85 9.33 16.12 6.50
C LYS A 85 9.30 16.10 4.97
N LEU A 86 9.49 14.92 4.37
CA LEU A 86 9.46 14.76 2.92
C LEU A 86 8.08 15.03 2.32
N LYS A 87 6.99 14.66 3.01
CA LYS A 87 5.61 15.00 2.60
C LYS A 87 5.34 16.51 2.57
N GLY A 88 6.08 17.29 3.36
CA GLY A 88 5.97 18.74 3.43
C GLY A 88 6.81 19.50 2.40
N LEU A 89 7.60 18.82 1.56
CA LEU A 89 8.47 19.48 0.59
C LEU A 89 7.65 20.05 -0.60
N PRO A 90 7.88 21.31 -0.99
CA PRO A 90 7.28 21.89 -2.19
C PRO A 90 7.85 21.18 -3.43
N GLY A 91 7.00 20.42 -4.13
CA GLY A 91 7.37 19.61 -5.30
C GLY A 91 6.73 18.22 -5.36
N GLN A 92 6.02 17.78 -4.32
CA GLN A 92 5.28 16.49 -4.28
C GLN A 92 3.76 16.61 -4.52
N LYS A 93 3.26 17.71 -5.11
CA LYS A 93 1.85 17.84 -5.51
C LYS A 93 1.65 17.49 -6.97
#